data_AF-W4VBT7-F1
#
_entry.id   AF-W4VBT7-F1
#
_cell.length_a   1.000
_cell.length_b   1.000
_cell.length_c   1.000
_cell.angle_alpha   90.00
_cell.angle_beta   90.00
_cell.angle_gamma   90.00
#
_symmetry.space_group_name_H-M   'P 1'
#
loop_
_entity.id
_entity.type
_entity.pdbx_description
1 polymer ?
#
loop_
_entity_poly.entity_id
_entity_poly.type
_entity_poly.pdbx_seq_one_letter_code
_entity_poly.pdbx_strand_id
1 'polypeptide(L)'
;MVEFNQKLHSNALYNGFQIAVNALAVFTAGAASTMKCFVAGTLILTSAGLVAIENIKAGDKVIATNPETFEVAEKTVLETYVRETTELLHLRIGGEVIKTTVDHPFYVKDVGFVVAVNLQVGDKLVDSRGNVLVVEEKKLEITGEPVKVYNFKVDDFHTYHVGNKGILVHNANYNPKTTFENLDLETASNKQKGNYGEYRANDNLINNQSLKEERYNLKRKGRSAPTSPDDKIVKGIDGIYVNEDPNSNIKYVINESKFNSAQLGKTKKGIKQMSDEWLLEDGGKRILEAVNGDRKLQKDILQALDDGQIEKVLSRVGKDGKVITYRLGSNGEIIGLWP
;
A
#
# COMPACT_ATOMS: atom_id res chain seq x y z
N MET A 1 -33.19 -1.29 -31.53
CA MET A 1 -31.77 -1.00 -31.20
C MET A 1 -30.99 -2.22 -30.74
N VAL A 2 -31.61 -3.25 -30.14
CA VAL A 2 -30.97 -4.55 -29.84
C VAL A 2 -30.58 -5.34 -31.10
N GLU A 3 -31.37 -5.25 -32.18
CA GLU A 3 -31.09 -5.93 -33.46
C GLU A 3 -29.90 -5.36 -34.25
N PHE A 4 -29.52 -4.10 -34.03
CA PHE A 4 -28.42 -3.48 -34.79
C PHE A 4 -27.05 -3.99 -34.32
N ASN A 5 -26.89 -4.21 -33.01
CA ASN A 5 -25.66 -4.81 -32.46
C ASN A 5 -25.52 -6.30 -32.84
N GLN A 6 -26.62 -7.06 -32.91
CA GLN A 6 -26.55 -8.45 -33.36
C GLN A 6 -26.11 -8.58 -34.83
N LYS A 7 -26.42 -7.60 -35.69
CA LYS A 7 -25.98 -7.58 -37.11
C LYS A 7 -24.50 -7.22 -37.31
N LEU A 8 -23.88 -6.52 -36.37
CA LEU A 8 -22.45 -6.19 -36.44
C LEU A 8 -21.55 -7.41 -36.18
N HIS A 9 -22.02 -8.35 -35.36
CA HIS A 9 -21.28 -9.58 -35.02
C HIS A 9 -21.27 -10.66 -36.12
N SER A 10 -21.97 -10.48 -37.24
CA SER A 10 -22.01 -11.45 -38.35
C SER A 10 -21.14 -11.08 -39.56
N ASN A 11 -20.33 -10.00 -39.48
CA ASN A 11 -19.65 -9.46 -40.65
C ASN A 11 -18.17 -9.89 -40.73
N ALA A 12 -17.77 -10.55 -41.83
CA ALA A 12 -16.43 -11.11 -42.02
C ALA A 12 -15.30 -10.07 -42.00
N LEU A 13 -15.60 -8.81 -42.38
CA LEU A 13 -14.67 -7.68 -42.28
C LEU A 13 -14.37 -7.28 -40.82
N TYR A 14 -15.33 -7.46 -39.91
CA TYR A 14 -15.15 -7.21 -38.47
C TYR A 14 -14.22 -8.26 -37.86
N ASN A 15 -14.37 -9.53 -38.25
CA ASN A 15 -13.47 -10.61 -37.83
C ASN A 15 -12.04 -10.45 -38.38
N GLY A 16 -11.89 -9.96 -39.62
CA GLY A 16 -10.56 -9.68 -40.21
C GLY A 16 -9.83 -8.52 -39.52
N PHE A 17 -10.55 -7.48 -39.11
CA PHE A 17 -9.98 -6.35 -38.37
C PHE A 17 -9.59 -6.73 -36.93
N GLN A 18 -10.33 -7.63 -36.29
CA GLN A 18 -10.03 -8.14 -34.93
C GLN A 18 -8.71 -8.91 -34.83
N ILE A 19 -8.27 -9.60 -35.89
CA ILE A 19 -7.01 -10.36 -35.89
C ILE A 19 -5.78 -9.43 -35.85
N ALA A 20 -5.85 -8.26 -36.47
CA ALA A 20 -4.70 -7.34 -36.55
C ALA A 20 -4.48 -6.49 -35.28
N VAL A 21 -5.50 -6.32 -34.42
CA VAL A 21 -5.49 -5.36 -33.31
C VAL A 21 -5.21 -6.00 -31.94
N ASN A 22 -5.22 -7.34 -31.84
CA ASN A 22 -4.88 -8.09 -30.62
C ASN A 22 -3.39 -7.95 -30.17
N ALA A 23 -2.58 -7.15 -30.87
CA ALA A 23 -1.13 -7.06 -30.70
C ALA A 23 -0.64 -6.10 -29.58
N LEU A 24 -1.52 -5.46 -28.81
CA LEU A 24 -1.10 -4.50 -27.76
C LEU A 24 -1.73 -4.77 -26.37
N ALA A 25 -1.90 -6.03 -25.99
CA ALA A 25 -2.14 -6.40 -24.59
C ALA A 25 -0.79 -6.71 -23.91
N VAL A 26 -0.47 -6.04 -22.80
CA VAL A 26 0.76 -6.31 -22.04
C VAL A 26 0.54 -7.56 -21.19
N PHE A 27 1.20 -8.67 -21.54
CA PHE A 27 1.25 -9.87 -20.71
C PHE A 27 2.28 -9.68 -19.58
N THR A 28 1.83 -9.27 -18.40
CA THR A 28 2.69 -9.21 -17.21
C THR A 28 2.76 -10.58 -16.53
N ALA A 29 3.62 -11.47 -17.04
CA ALA A 29 3.82 -12.83 -16.52
C ALA A 29 4.39 -12.89 -15.07
N GLY A 30 4.81 -11.77 -14.48
CA GLY A 30 5.35 -11.69 -13.11
C GLY A 30 4.44 -11.07 -12.05
N ALA A 31 3.27 -10.56 -12.44
CA ALA A 31 2.31 -9.83 -11.58
C ALA A 31 1.03 -10.65 -11.28
N ALA A 32 1.00 -11.91 -11.70
CA ALA A 32 -0.23 -12.56 -12.15
C ALA A 32 -1.13 -13.22 -11.09
N SER A 33 -0.73 -13.33 -9.81
CA SER A 33 -1.58 -14.02 -8.81
C SER A 33 -2.60 -13.12 -8.09
N THR A 34 -2.52 -11.79 -8.21
CA THR A 34 -3.32 -10.84 -7.42
C THR A 34 -4.19 -9.89 -8.25
N MET A 35 -4.28 -10.10 -9.57
CA MET A 35 -5.11 -9.25 -10.41
C MET A 35 -6.59 -9.61 -10.25
N LYS A 36 -7.36 -8.61 -9.85
CA LYS A 36 -8.80 -8.71 -9.61
C LYS A 36 -9.53 -8.51 -10.93
N CYS A 37 -10.19 -9.54 -11.44
CA CYS A 37 -10.60 -9.58 -12.84
C CYS A 37 -12.02 -10.14 -13.03
N PHE A 38 -12.57 -9.94 -14.22
CA PHE A 38 -13.82 -10.55 -14.67
C PHE A 38 -13.58 -11.41 -15.91
N VAL A 39 -14.44 -12.39 -16.16
CA VAL A 39 -14.38 -13.21 -17.38
C VAL A 39 -14.79 -12.41 -18.63
N ALA A 40 -14.41 -12.90 -19.81
CA ALA A 40 -14.92 -12.38 -21.08
C ALA A 40 -16.46 -12.33 -21.13
N GLY A 41 -17.01 -11.34 -21.82
CA GLY A 41 -18.44 -11.07 -21.93
C GLY A 41 -19.02 -10.25 -20.78
N THR A 42 -18.26 -9.99 -19.72
CA THR A 42 -18.70 -9.10 -18.63
C THR A 42 -18.88 -7.68 -19.17
N LEU A 43 -20.08 -7.12 -19.05
CA LEU A 43 -20.40 -5.80 -19.60
C LEU A 43 -19.88 -4.69 -18.69
N ILE A 44 -19.34 -3.63 -19.29
CA ILE A 44 -18.83 -2.43 -18.64
C ILE A 44 -19.65 -1.22 -19.09
N LEU A 45 -20.03 -0.36 -18.15
CA LEU A 45 -20.76 0.87 -18.46
C LEU A 45 -19.80 1.94 -19.01
N THR A 46 -20.05 2.35 -20.25
CA THR A 46 -19.33 3.44 -20.95
C THR A 46 -20.29 4.55 -21.33
N SER A 47 -19.77 5.70 -21.76
CA SER A 47 -20.61 6.80 -22.26
C SER A 47 -21.33 6.46 -23.57
N ALA A 48 -20.82 5.49 -24.34
CA ALA A 48 -21.44 4.99 -25.56
C ALA A 48 -22.41 3.81 -25.32
N GLY A 49 -22.56 3.35 -24.07
CA GLY A 49 -23.39 2.20 -23.70
C GLY A 49 -22.58 1.06 -23.07
N LEU A 50 -23.10 -0.17 -23.15
CA LEU A 50 -22.44 -1.33 -22.56
C LEU A 50 -21.43 -1.95 -23.53
N VAL A 51 -20.20 -2.14 -23.07
CA VAL A 51 -19.11 -2.76 -23.84
C VAL A 51 -18.55 -3.94 -23.06
N ALA A 52 -18.31 -5.07 -23.72
CA ALA A 52 -17.71 -6.23 -23.05
C ALA A 52 -16.26 -5.94 -22.63
N ILE A 53 -15.86 -6.41 -21.45
CA ILE A 53 -14.60 -6.06 -20.79
C ILE A 53 -13.36 -6.38 -21.65
N GLU A 54 -13.40 -7.47 -22.42
CA GLU A 54 -12.33 -7.87 -23.33
C GLU A 54 -12.13 -6.91 -24.51
N ASN A 55 -13.11 -6.04 -24.79
CA ASN A 55 -13.07 -5.07 -25.86
C ASN A 55 -12.68 -3.66 -25.40
N ILE A 56 -12.55 -3.43 -24.08
CA ILE A 56 -12.10 -2.16 -23.52
C ILE A 56 -10.60 -1.95 -23.83
N LYS A 57 -10.23 -0.72 -24.20
CA LYS A 57 -8.87 -0.33 -24.58
C LYS A 57 -8.39 0.89 -23.80
N ALA A 58 -7.07 1.04 -23.70
CA ALA A 58 -6.47 2.28 -23.23
C ALA A 58 -6.92 3.45 -24.13
N GLY A 59 -7.37 4.53 -23.51
CA GLY A 59 -7.97 5.69 -24.17
C GLY A 59 -9.51 5.68 -24.18
N ASP A 60 -10.17 4.54 -23.97
CA ASP A 60 -11.63 4.48 -23.90
C ASP A 60 -12.17 5.26 -22.69
N LYS A 61 -13.42 5.70 -22.76
CA LYS A 61 -14.12 6.39 -21.67
C LYS A 61 -15.11 5.44 -21.00
N VAL A 62 -14.98 5.29 -19.68
CA VAL A 62 -15.91 4.51 -18.85
C VAL A 62 -16.64 5.43 -17.87
N ILE A 63 -17.83 5.02 -17.44
CA ILE A 63 -18.55 5.70 -16.36
C ILE A 63 -17.97 5.23 -15.03
N ALA A 64 -17.41 6.16 -14.27
CA ALA A 64 -16.84 5.93 -12.94
C ALA A 64 -17.58 6.74 -11.87
N THR A 65 -17.58 6.24 -10.64
CA THR A 65 -18.20 6.93 -9.49
C THR A 65 -17.15 7.14 -8.41
N ASN A 66 -16.93 8.40 -8.00
CA ASN A 66 -16.07 8.71 -6.87
C ASN A 66 -16.69 8.08 -5.60
N PRO A 67 -16.01 7.14 -4.92
CA PRO A 67 -16.60 6.42 -3.79
C PRO A 67 -16.73 7.27 -2.51
N GLU A 68 -16.09 8.43 -2.44
CA GLU A 68 -16.16 9.37 -1.31
C GLU A 68 -17.30 10.37 -1.47
N THR A 69 -17.46 10.91 -2.68
CA THR A 69 -18.46 11.97 -2.97
C THR A 69 -19.70 11.47 -3.69
N PHE A 70 -19.67 10.24 -4.22
CA PHE A 70 -20.65 9.66 -5.14
C PHE A 70 -20.86 10.45 -6.44
N GLU A 71 -19.91 11.31 -6.80
CA GLU A 71 -19.89 11.98 -8.09
C GLU A 71 -19.69 10.95 -9.22
N VAL A 72 -20.58 10.98 -10.22
CA VAL A 72 -20.49 10.14 -11.42
C VAL A 72 -19.88 10.94 -12.56
N ALA A 73 -18.78 10.44 -13.14
CA ALA A 73 -18.09 11.12 -14.24
C ALA A 73 -17.52 10.14 -15.27
N GLU A 74 -17.30 10.64 -16.48
CA GLU A 74 -16.54 9.92 -17.50
C GLU A 74 -15.04 9.97 -17.20
N LYS A 75 -14.41 8.81 -17.10
CA LYS A 75 -12.97 8.69 -16.86
C LYS A 75 -12.28 7.86 -17.94
N THR A 76 -11.03 8.18 -18.20
CA THR A 76 -10.22 7.52 -19.23
C THR A 76 -9.69 6.19 -18.71
N VAL A 77 -9.72 5.16 -19.53
CA VAL A 77 -8.99 3.91 -19.29
C VAL A 77 -7.52 4.16 -19.60
N LEU A 78 -6.65 3.97 -18.62
CA LEU A 78 -5.21 4.20 -18.77
C LEU A 78 -4.49 2.95 -19.32
N GLU A 79 -4.85 1.77 -18.81
CA GLU A 79 -4.17 0.50 -19.08
C GLU A 79 -5.18 -0.64 -19.05
N THR A 80 -4.92 -1.72 -19.79
CA THR A 80 -5.72 -2.95 -19.78
C THR A 80 -4.85 -4.16 -19.44
N TYR A 81 -5.43 -5.14 -18.75
CA TYR A 81 -4.74 -6.30 -18.23
C TYR A 81 -5.51 -7.57 -18.56
N VAL A 82 -4.78 -8.63 -18.91
CA VAL A 82 -5.33 -9.98 -19.17
C VAL A 82 -4.47 -11.01 -18.47
N ARG A 83 -5.11 -11.99 -17.82
CA ARG A 83 -4.44 -13.20 -17.29
C ARG A 83 -5.35 -14.41 -17.36
N GLU A 84 -4.85 -15.54 -16.87
CA GLU A 84 -5.61 -16.78 -16.77
C GLU A 84 -5.74 -17.23 -15.30
N THR A 85 -6.84 -17.91 -14.97
CA THR A 85 -7.10 -18.46 -13.63
C THR A 85 -8.05 -19.65 -13.69
N THR A 86 -7.94 -20.57 -12.74
CA THR A 86 -8.89 -21.68 -12.58
C THR A 86 -9.95 -21.45 -11.52
N GLU A 87 -9.84 -20.37 -10.73
CA GLU A 87 -10.76 -20.09 -9.63
C GLU A 87 -11.68 -18.92 -9.96
N LEU A 88 -12.98 -19.19 -10.04
CA LEU A 88 -14.01 -18.21 -10.38
C LEU A 88 -15.10 -18.19 -9.31
N LEU A 89 -15.57 -16.99 -8.97
CA LEU A 89 -16.72 -16.78 -8.11
C LEU A 89 -17.90 -16.26 -8.95
N HIS A 90 -19.03 -16.92 -8.82
CA HIS A 90 -20.30 -16.53 -9.43
C HIS A 90 -21.16 -15.84 -8.40
N LEU A 91 -21.51 -14.58 -8.66
CA LEU A 91 -22.41 -13.79 -7.84
C LEU A 91 -23.68 -13.51 -8.63
N ARG A 92 -24.85 -13.90 -8.08
CA ARG A 92 -26.13 -13.46 -8.63
C ARG A 92 -26.56 -12.18 -7.93
N ILE A 93 -26.75 -11.10 -8.68
CA ILE A 93 -27.06 -9.77 -8.17
C ILE A 93 -28.16 -9.17 -9.05
N GLY A 94 -29.33 -8.89 -8.47
CA GLY A 94 -30.46 -8.30 -9.21
C GLY A 94 -30.89 -9.13 -10.43
N GLY A 95 -30.89 -10.46 -10.29
CA GLY A 95 -31.21 -11.43 -11.35
C GLY A 95 -30.10 -11.71 -12.37
N GLU A 96 -28.99 -10.97 -12.36
CA GLU A 96 -27.84 -11.15 -13.26
C GLU A 96 -26.71 -11.94 -12.60
N VAL A 97 -26.02 -12.81 -13.34
CA VAL A 97 -24.84 -13.52 -12.84
C VAL A 97 -23.56 -12.82 -13.29
N ILE A 98 -22.79 -12.33 -12.34
CA ILE A 98 -21.46 -11.77 -12.54
C ILE A 98 -20.42 -12.82 -12.15
N LYS A 99 -19.54 -13.19 -13.09
CA LYS A 99 -18.42 -14.11 -12.85
C LYS A 99 -17.13 -13.32 -12.69
N THR A 100 -16.52 -13.44 -11.53
CA THR A 100 -15.39 -12.63 -11.08
C THR A 100 -14.32 -13.47 -10.41
N THR A 101 -13.11 -12.95 -10.26
CA THR A 101 -12.12 -13.52 -9.33
C THR A 101 -12.57 -13.34 -7.89
N VAL A 102 -12.13 -14.23 -6.99
CA VAL A 102 -12.51 -14.27 -5.57
C VAL A 102 -12.16 -13.00 -4.79
N ASP A 103 -11.15 -12.27 -5.22
CA ASP A 103 -10.60 -11.10 -4.54
C ASP A 103 -11.24 -9.77 -4.96
N HIS A 104 -12.11 -9.75 -5.99
CA HIS A 104 -12.59 -8.52 -6.62
C HIS A 104 -13.46 -7.65 -5.70
N PRO A 105 -13.17 -6.34 -5.53
CA PRO A 105 -13.90 -5.45 -4.63
C PRO A 105 -15.21 -4.94 -5.24
N PHE A 106 -16.31 -5.18 -4.53
CA PHE A 106 -17.63 -4.62 -4.79
C PHE A 106 -17.97 -3.58 -3.72
N TYR A 107 -18.64 -2.49 -4.10
CA TYR A 107 -19.05 -1.49 -3.12
C TYR A 107 -20.32 -1.92 -2.38
N VAL A 108 -20.22 -2.15 -1.08
CA VAL A 108 -21.33 -2.43 -0.18
C VAL A 108 -21.80 -1.12 0.46
N LYS A 109 -23.10 -0.85 0.35
CA LYS A 109 -23.72 0.36 0.89
C LYS A 109 -23.45 0.48 2.40
N ASP A 110 -23.08 1.68 2.84
CA ASP A 110 -22.80 2.04 4.24
C ASP A 110 -21.59 1.29 4.86
N VAL A 111 -20.83 0.53 4.04
CA VAL A 111 -19.67 -0.26 4.48
C VAL A 111 -18.42 0.11 3.68
N GLY A 112 -18.55 0.30 2.36
CA GLY A 112 -17.43 0.52 1.44
C GLY A 112 -17.07 -0.74 0.64
N PHE A 113 -15.85 -0.81 0.11
CA PHE A 113 -15.43 -1.91 -0.76
C PHE A 113 -15.16 -3.20 0.01
N VAL A 114 -15.87 -4.27 -0.36
CA VAL A 114 -15.71 -5.63 0.18
C VAL A 114 -15.31 -6.57 -0.95
N VAL A 115 -14.32 -7.44 -0.70
CA VAL A 115 -13.88 -8.42 -1.69
C VAL A 115 -14.94 -9.49 -1.95
N ALA A 116 -15.03 -10.00 -3.17
CA ALA A 116 -16.11 -10.85 -3.64
C ALA A 116 -16.31 -12.12 -2.78
N VAL A 117 -15.20 -12.75 -2.35
CA VAL A 117 -15.23 -13.93 -1.47
C VAL A 117 -15.71 -13.62 -0.05
N ASN A 118 -15.74 -12.36 0.38
CA ASN A 118 -16.25 -11.97 1.68
C ASN A 118 -17.71 -11.50 1.63
N LEU A 119 -18.26 -11.23 0.45
CA LEU A 119 -19.68 -10.93 0.28
C LEU A 119 -20.55 -12.09 0.76
N GLN A 120 -21.67 -11.75 1.37
CA GLN A 120 -22.69 -12.66 1.85
C GLN A 120 -23.99 -12.46 1.05
N VAL A 121 -24.78 -13.52 0.94
CA VAL A 121 -26.15 -13.40 0.43
C VAL A 121 -26.93 -12.45 1.34
N GLY A 122 -27.60 -11.46 0.76
CA GLY A 122 -28.26 -10.37 1.46
C GLY A 122 -27.47 -9.05 1.53
N ASP A 123 -26.18 -9.04 1.18
CA ASP A 123 -25.40 -7.81 1.11
C ASP A 123 -25.98 -6.82 0.09
N LYS A 124 -25.95 -5.54 0.44
CA LYS A 124 -26.53 -4.44 -0.33
C LYS A 124 -25.44 -3.73 -1.14
N LEU A 125 -25.39 -3.98 -2.43
CA LEU A 125 -24.51 -3.30 -3.38
C LEU A 125 -25.17 -2.06 -3.95
N VAL A 126 -24.39 -1.20 -4.61
CA VAL A 126 -24.89 0.02 -5.25
C VAL A 126 -24.66 0.00 -6.76
N ASP A 127 -25.59 0.55 -7.53
CA ASP A 127 -25.45 0.78 -8.96
C ASP A 127 -24.93 2.20 -9.29
N SER A 128 -24.68 2.46 -10.57
CA SER A 128 -24.26 3.78 -11.10
C SER A 128 -25.20 4.95 -10.80
N ARG A 129 -26.43 4.69 -10.35
CA ARG A 129 -27.43 5.70 -9.98
C ARG A 129 -27.63 5.78 -8.46
N GLY A 130 -26.86 5.02 -7.68
CA GLY A 130 -26.98 4.92 -6.24
C GLY A 130 -28.14 4.04 -5.75
N ASN A 131 -28.80 3.27 -6.64
CA ASN A 131 -29.82 2.32 -6.21
C ASN A 131 -29.19 1.10 -5.55
N VAL A 132 -29.94 0.47 -4.65
CA VAL A 132 -29.50 -0.73 -3.95
C VAL A 132 -29.83 -1.99 -4.75
N LEU A 133 -28.83 -2.85 -4.92
CA LEU A 133 -28.94 -4.21 -5.45
C LEU A 133 -28.57 -5.21 -4.34
N VAL A 134 -29.15 -6.41 -4.36
CA VAL A 134 -28.89 -7.42 -3.32
C VAL A 134 -28.14 -8.60 -3.91
N VAL A 135 -27.17 -9.13 -3.17
CA VAL A 135 -26.53 -10.41 -3.49
C VAL A 135 -27.51 -11.54 -3.20
N GLU A 136 -27.95 -12.24 -4.24
CA GLU A 136 -28.98 -13.29 -4.18
C GLU A 136 -28.35 -14.68 -4.05
N GLU A 137 -27.19 -14.91 -4.67
CA GLU A 137 -26.52 -16.20 -4.71
C GLU A 137 -25.01 -16.01 -4.81
N LYS A 138 -24.25 -16.93 -4.22
CA LYS A 138 -22.79 -16.99 -4.31
C LYS A 138 -22.33 -18.42 -4.48
N LYS A 139 -21.53 -18.68 -5.52
CA LYS A 139 -21.00 -20.02 -5.82
C LYS A 139 -19.54 -19.93 -6.27
N LEU A 140 -18.68 -20.73 -5.65
CA LEU A 140 -17.30 -20.92 -6.09
C LEU A 140 -17.22 -22.03 -7.14
N GLU A 141 -16.43 -21.81 -8.19
CA GLU A 141 -16.14 -22.76 -9.25
C GLU A 141 -14.62 -22.88 -9.44
N ILE A 142 -14.13 -24.12 -9.45
CA ILE A 142 -12.77 -24.46 -9.89
C ILE A 142 -12.89 -25.09 -11.26
N THR A 143 -12.37 -24.42 -12.29
CA THR A 143 -12.44 -24.89 -13.67
C THR A 143 -11.35 -25.93 -13.95
N GLY A 144 -11.65 -26.87 -14.87
CA GLY A 144 -10.67 -27.90 -15.27
C GLY A 144 -9.49 -27.33 -16.05
N GLU A 145 -9.69 -26.23 -16.77
CA GLU A 145 -8.68 -25.53 -17.56
C GLU A 145 -8.67 -24.03 -17.19
N PRO A 146 -7.52 -23.33 -17.29
CA PRO A 146 -7.44 -21.90 -17.01
C PRO A 146 -8.34 -21.07 -17.94
N VAL A 147 -9.09 -20.12 -17.37
CA VAL A 147 -9.97 -19.19 -18.08
C VAL A 147 -9.33 -17.81 -18.14
N LYS A 148 -9.39 -17.15 -19.31
CA LYS A 148 -8.96 -15.76 -19.46
C LYS A 148 -9.87 -14.79 -18.71
N VAL A 149 -9.25 -13.92 -17.95
CA VAL A 149 -9.90 -12.86 -17.17
C VAL A 149 -9.23 -11.52 -17.44
N TYR A 150 -10.04 -10.46 -17.38
CA TYR A 150 -9.73 -9.13 -17.87
C TYR A 150 -9.92 -8.11 -16.73
N ASN A 151 -9.11 -7.06 -16.74
CA ASN A 151 -9.28 -5.88 -15.89
C ASN A 151 -8.67 -4.66 -16.59
N PHE A 152 -8.93 -3.46 -16.09
CA PHE A 152 -8.33 -2.22 -16.61
C PHE A 152 -8.16 -1.18 -15.51
N LYS A 153 -7.34 -0.17 -15.78
CA LYS A 153 -7.09 0.95 -14.89
C LYS A 153 -7.85 2.18 -15.34
N VAL A 154 -8.63 2.78 -14.44
CA VAL A 154 -9.39 4.00 -14.68
C VAL A 154 -8.68 5.18 -14.06
N ASP A 155 -8.64 6.29 -14.77
CA ASP A 155 -8.07 7.55 -14.32
C ASP A 155 -8.88 8.17 -13.16
N ASP A 156 -8.19 8.82 -12.23
CA ASP A 156 -8.72 9.60 -11.09
C ASP A 156 -9.59 8.80 -10.08
N PHE A 157 -10.77 8.33 -10.47
CA PHE A 157 -11.76 7.78 -9.53
C PHE A 157 -11.51 6.34 -9.14
N HIS A 158 -10.71 5.62 -9.91
CA HIS A 158 -10.34 4.24 -9.60
C HIS A 158 -11.53 3.28 -9.43
N THR A 159 -12.65 3.55 -10.08
CA THR A 159 -13.88 2.74 -10.04
C THR A 159 -14.47 2.60 -11.43
N TYR A 160 -15.34 1.61 -11.61
CA TYR A 160 -16.17 1.44 -12.80
C TYR A 160 -17.41 0.62 -12.47
N HIS A 161 -18.27 0.40 -13.47
CA HIS A 161 -19.53 -0.31 -13.28
C HIS A 161 -19.61 -1.55 -14.17
N VAL A 162 -20.05 -2.66 -13.58
CA VAL A 162 -20.13 -3.97 -14.26
C VAL A 162 -21.55 -4.50 -14.35
N GLY A 163 -21.80 -5.31 -15.38
CA GLY A 163 -23.09 -5.94 -15.65
C GLY A 163 -24.13 -4.98 -16.24
N ASN A 164 -25.26 -5.55 -16.62
CA ASN A 164 -26.43 -4.84 -17.14
C ASN A 164 -27.03 -3.87 -16.11
N LYS A 165 -26.85 -4.16 -14.82
CA LYS A 165 -27.30 -3.28 -13.73
C LYS A 165 -26.29 -2.19 -13.37
N GLY A 166 -25.07 -2.23 -13.91
CA GLY A 166 -24.03 -1.23 -13.63
C GLY A 166 -23.64 -1.19 -12.15
N ILE A 167 -23.24 -2.33 -11.60
CA ILE A 167 -22.82 -2.51 -10.20
C ILE A 167 -21.47 -1.82 -9.99
N LEU A 168 -21.34 -1.00 -8.94
CA LEU A 168 -20.12 -0.28 -8.62
C LEU A 168 -19.04 -1.21 -8.08
N VAL A 169 -17.90 -1.23 -8.78
CA VAL A 169 -16.70 -1.98 -8.41
C VAL A 169 -15.49 -1.06 -8.44
N HIS A 170 -14.45 -1.43 -7.72
CA HIS A 170 -13.19 -0.69 -7.74
C HIS A 170 -12.29 -1.23 -8.86
N ASN A 171 -11.62 -0.34 -9.58
CA ASN A 171 -10.39 -0.67 -10.30
C ASN A 171 -9.37 -1.03 -9.23
N ALA A 172 -9.38 -2.27 -8.76
CA ALA A 172 -8.46 -2.73 -7.74
C ALA A 172 -7.07 -2.17 -8.04
N ASN A 173 -6.58 -1.25 -7.21
CA ASN A 173 -5.25 -0.71 -7.43
C ASN A 173 -4.32 -1.92 -7.43
N TYR A 174 -3.56 -2.07 -8.51
CA TYR A 174 -2.37 -2.89 -8.51
C TYR A 174 -1.38 -2.22 -7.57
N ASN A 175 -1.52 -2.65 -6.32
CA ASN A 175 -0.79 -2.49 -5.09
C ASN A 175 -1.91 -2.45 -4.04
N PRO A 176 -2.13 -3.51 -3.22
CA PRO A 176 -2.33 -3.16 -1.82
C PRO A 176 -1.22 -2.15 -1.53
N LYS A 177 -1.50 -0.94 -1.02
CA LYS A 177 -0.41 -0.09 -0.53
C LYS A 177 0.50 -1.06 0.19
N THR A 178 1.72 -1.28 -0.31
CA THR A 178 2.58 -2.27 0.34
C THR A 178 2.66 -1.75 1.76
N THR A 179 2.11 -2.51 2.70
CA THR A 179 2.15 -2.17 4.11
C THR A 179 3.35 -2.91 4.67
N PHE A 180 3.77 -2.56 5.88
CA PHE A 180 4.88 -3.29 6.48
C PHE A 180 4.53 -4.74 6.78
N GLU A 181 3.25 -5.07 6.92
CA GLU A 181 2.74 -6.41 7.20
C GLU A 181 2.76 -7.34 5.98
N ASN A 182 2.66 -6.79 4.76
CA ASN A 182 2.63 -7.57 3.52
C ASN A 182 3.86 -7.33 2.60
N LEU A 183 4.86 -6.62 3.10
CA LEU A 183 6.11 -6.36 2.37
C LEU A 183 6.93 -7.65 2.24
N ASP A 184 7.14 -8.11 1.02
CA ASP A 184 8.12 -9.16 0.74
C ASP A 184 9.55 -8.61 0.84
N LEU A 185 10.22 -8.91 1.96
CA LEU A 185 11.57 -8.41 2.26
C LEU A 185 12.66 -9.00 1.36
N GLU A 186 12.40 -10.09 0.64
CA GLU A 186 13.38 -10.63 -0.32
C GLU A 186 13.44 -9.74 -1.56
N THR A 187 12.28 -9.38 -2.09
CA THR A 187 12.15 -8.58 -3.32
C THR A 187 12.08 -7.07 -3.07
N ALA A 188 11.88 -6.64 -1.82
CA ALA A 188 11.77 -5.22 -1.46
C ALA A 188 13.01 -4.39 -1.87
N SER A 189 12.74 -3.17 -2.35
CA SER A 189 13.77 -2.18 -2.65
C SER A 189 14.51 -1.71 -1.39
N ASN A 190 15.70 -1.12 -1.57
CA ASN A 190 16.45 -0.52 -0.46
C ASN A 190 15.66 0.58 0.27
N LYS A 191 14.80 1.32 -0.45
CA LYS A 191 13.88 2.30 0.14
C LYS A 191 12.91 1.62 1.11
N GLN A 192 12.20 0.61 0.63
CA GLN A 192 11.19 -0.11 1.42
C GLN A 192 11.82 -0.82 2.62
N LYS A 193 13.00 -1.40 2.45
CA LYS A 193 13.79 -2.01 3.53
C LYS A 193 14.23 -0.99 4.58
N GLY A 194 14.64 0.21 4.17
CA GLY A 194 14.95 1.32 5.07
C GLY A 194 13.73 1.73 5.90
N ASN A 195 12.61 2.03 5.23
CA ASN A 195 11.36 2.40 5.88
C ASN A 195 10.84 1.30 6.84
N TYR A 196 10.97 0.03 6.46
CA TYR A 196 10.61 -1.11 7.31
C TYR A 196 11.49 -1.20 8.56
N GLY A 197 12.80 -0.94 8.41
CA GLY A 197 13.73 -0.87 9.53
C GLY A 197 13.33 0.22 10.54
N GLU A 198 13.02 1.42 10.06
CA GLU A 198 12.59 2.54 10.91
C GLU A 198 11.26 2.23 11.62
N TYR A 199 10.28 1.68 10.89
CA TYR A 199 8.98 1.27 11.44
C TYR A 199 9.13 0.27 12.58
N ARG A 200 9.86 -0.83 12.35
CA ARG A 200 10.05 -1.89 13.35
C ARG A 200 10.86 -1.42 14.56
N ALA A 201 11.89 -0.59 14.33
CA ALA A 201 12.66 0.01 15.42
C ALA A 201 11.79 0.92 16.30
N ASN A 202 10.96 1.76 15.67
CA ASN A 202 10.03 2.63 16.39
C ASN A 202 8.99 1.83 17.20
N ASP A 203 8.37 0.81 16.60
CA ASP A 203 7.42 -0.07 17.29
C ASP A 203 8.08 -0.73 18.51
N ASN A 204 9.27 -1.29 18.35
CA ASN A 204 10.02 -1.88 19.46
C ASN A 204 10.30 -0.85 20.57
N LEU A 205 10.76 0.36 20.25
CA LEU A 205 11.09 1.37 21.25
C LEU A 205 9.88 1.86 22.06
N ILE A 206 8.69 1.90 21.46
CA ILE A 206 7.47 2.41 22.12
C ILE A 206 6.71 1.28 22.84
N ASN A 207 6.65 0.09 22.24
CA ASN A 207 5.73 -0.97 22.65
C ASN A 207 6.40 -2.14 23.40
N ASN A 208 7.74 -2.23 23.41
CA ASN A 208 8.43 -3.32 24.10
C ASN A 208 8.29 -3.21 25.63
N GLN A 209 7.76 -4.27 26.25
CA GLN A 209 7.49 -4.31 27.68
C GLN A 209 8.77 -4.39 28.52
N SER A 210 9.80 -5.10 28.06
CA SER A 210 11.09 -5.21 28.77
C SER A 210 11.79 -3.85 28.87
N LEU A 211 11.65 -2.98 27.86
CA LEU A 211 12.13 -1.60 27.95
C LEU A 211 11.43 -0.80 29.04
N LYS A 212 10.11 -0.97 29.19
CA LYS A 212 9.33 -0.29 30.22
C LYS A 212 9.73 -0.77 31.63
N GLU A 213 10.03 -2.04 31.78
CA GLU A 213 10.56 -2.62 33.03
C GLU A 213 11.93 -2.04 33.39
N GLU A 214 12.76 -1.76 32.38
CA GLU A 214 14.05 -1.09 32.50
C GLU A 214 13.96 0.45 32.52
N ARG A 215 12.77 1.00 32.83
CA ARG A 215 12.51 2.45 33.00
C ARG A 215 12.63 3.30 31.73
N TYR A 216 12.47 2.69 30.56
CA TYR A 216 12.35 3.39 29.28
C TYR A 216 10.88 3.50 28.88
N ASN A 217 10.20 4.51 29.43
CA ASN A 217 8.85 4.88 29.00
C ASN A 217 8.95 5.89 27.85
N LEU A 218 9.19 5.38 26.64
CA LEU A 218 9.57 6.21 25.51
C LEU A 218 8.37 6.75 24.73
N LYS A 219 8.45 8.05 24.41
CA LYS A 219 7.53 8.72 23.49
C LYS A 219 8.27 9.47 22.41
N ARG A 220 7.97 9.16 21.15
CA ARG A 220 8.63 9.80 20.01
C ARG A 220 8.30 11.29 19.93
N LYS A 221 9.30 12.09 19.55
CA LYS A 221 9.22 13.54 19.35
C LYS A 221 9.76 13.92 17.97
N GLY A 222 9.22 14.99 17.42
CA GLY A 222 9.63 15.49 16.12
C GLY A 222 8.90 14.80 14.97
N ARG A 223 9.65 14.47 13.92
CA ARG A 223 9.16 13.82 12.70
C ARG A 223 8.45 12.52 13.04
N SER A 224 7.40 12.13 12.31
CA SER A 224 6.73 10.82 12.41
C SER A 224 7.56 9.68 11.81
N ALA A 225 7.27 8.44 12.17
CA ALA A 225 7.97 7.27 11.64
C ALA A 225 7.32 6.97 10.28
N PRO A 226 8.01 6.26 9.37
CA PRO A 226 7.38 5.80 8.15
C PRO A 226 6.09 5.04 8.46
N THR A 227 5.03 5.37 7.73
CA THR A 227 3.71 4.74 7.81
C THR A 227 3.47 3.81 6.62
N SER A 228 4.29 3.94 5.59
CA SER A 228 4.31 3.03 4.44
C SER A 228 5.75 2.73 3.99
N PRO A 229 6.03 1.49 3.54
CA PRO A 229 7.20 1.13 2.76
C PRO A 229 7.55 2.10 1.64
N ASP A 230 6.57 2.77 1.06
CA ASP A 230 6.79 3.68 -0.08
C ASP A 230 7.01 5.15 0.29
N ASP A 231 6.93 5.50 1.57
CA ASP A 231 7.19 6.84 2.07
C ASP A 231 8.55 7.36 1.61
N LYS A 232 8.63 8.68 1.43
CA LYS A 232 9.88 9.34 1.02
C LYS A 232 10.94 9.13 2.10
N ILE A 233 12.12 8.67 1.71
CA ILE A 233 13.27 8.58 2.62
C ILE A 233 13.60 9.97 3.14
N VAL A 234 13.65 10.10 4.45
CA VAL A 234 14.13 11.30 5.10
C VAL A 234 15.50 11.03 5.68
N LYS A 235 16.49 11.83 5.27
CA LYS A 235 17.88 11.65 5.72
C LYS A 235 18.04 12.24 7.13
N GLY A 236 18.96 11.68 7.92
CA GLY A 236 19.33 12.20 9.23
C GLY A 236 19.13 11.17 10.32
N ILE A 237 18.62 11.63 11.46
CA ILE A 237 18.24 10.79 12.61
C ILE A 237 16.87 10.17 12.33
N ASP A 238 16.73 8.87 12.54
CA ASP A 238 15.48 8.13 12.32
C ASP A 238 14.43 8.39 13.42
N GLY A 239 14.86 8.51 14.69
CA GLY A 239 13.95 8.82 15.78
C GLY A 239 14.60 9.45 17.00
N ILE A 240 13.89 10.39 17.61
CA ILE A 240 14.20 10.97 18.92
C ILE A 240 13.02 10.70 19.84
N TYR A 241 13.29 10.20 21.03
CA TYR A 241 12.28 9.83 22.01
C TYR A 241 12.57 10.53 23.32
N VAL A 242 11.54 11.06 23.98
CA VAL A 242 11.62 11.48 25.38
C VAL A 242 11.33 10.26 26.26
N ASN A 243 12.09 10.11 27.35
CA ASN A 243 11.76 9.15 28.39
C ASN A 243 10.86 9.85 29.42
N GLU A 244 9.63 9.36 29.58
CA GLU A 244 8.63 9.92 30.48
C GLU A 244 8.71 9.29 31.90
N ASP A 245 9.65 8.38 32.20
CA ASP A 245 9.89 7.92 33.58
C ASP A 245 10.57 9.03 34.41
N PRO A 246 9.89 9.59 35.43
CA PRO A 246 10.44 10.68 36.25
C PRO A 246 11.63 10.27 37.12
N ASN A 247 11.89 8.97 37.27
CA ASN A 247 13.00 8.43 38.06
C ASN A 247 14.20 8.05 37.19
N SER A 248 14.12 8.19 35.87
CA SER A 248 15.25 7.94 34.98
C SER A 248 16.16 9.16 34.91
N ASN A 249 17.48 8.93 34.93
CA ASN A 249 18.47 9.95 34.62
C ASN A 249 18.61 10.20 33.11
N ILE A 250 18.08 9.30 32.27
CA ILE A 250 18.06 9.44 30.82
C ILE A 250 16.80 10.19 30.42
N LYS A 251 16.96 11.36 29.81
CA LYS A 251 15.86 12.20 29.31
C LYS A 251 15.48 11.88 27.87
N TYR A 252 16.47 11.57 27.03
CA TYR A 252 16.22 11.30 25.62
C TYR A 252 16.94 10.03 25.14
N VAL A 253 16.30 9.35 24.19
CA VAL A 253 16.90 8.28 23.40
C VAL A 253 16.94 8.72 21.95
N ILE A 254 18.11 8.65 21.32
CA ILE A 254 18.28 8.93 19.88
C ILE A 254 18.56 7.60 19.21
N ASN A 255 17.67 7.20 18.29
CA ASN A 255 17.76 5.93 17.60
C ASN A 255 18.11 6.12 16.12
N GLU A 256 19.01 5.25 15.65
CA GLU A 256 19.21 4.95 14.24
C GLU A 256 18.81 3.50 13.98
N SER A 257 18.16 3.23 12.86
CA SER A 257 17.78 1.89 12.43
C SER A 257 18.64 1.42 11.26
N LYS A 258 18.95 0.12 11.24
CA LYS A 258 19.61 -0.53 10.09
C LYS A 258 18.96 -1.87 9.80
N PHE A 259 18.53 -2.04 8.56
CA PHE A 259 17.98 -3.30 8.08
C PHE A 259 19.10 -4.26 7.64
N ASN A 260 19.07 -5.48 8.18
CA ASN A 260 19.97 -6.57 7.84
C ASN A 260 21.46 -6.17 7.92
N SER A 261 22.21 -6.29 6.83
CA SER A 261 23.65 -6.02 6.77
C SER A 261 24.00 -4.53 6.67
N ALA A 262 23.03 -3.62 6.58
CA ALA A 262 23.29 -2.18 6.48
C ALA A 262 24.07 -1.67 7.70
N GLN A 263 25.02 -0.75 7.50
CA GLN A 263 25.90 -0.24 8.55
C GLN A 263 25.70 1.27 8.75
N LEU A 264 26.12 1.77 9.92
CA LEU A 264 26.25 3.21 10.16
C LEU A 264 27.24 3.83 9.16
N GLY A 265 26.85 4.98 8.60
CA GLY A 265 27.67 5.68 7.61
C GLY A 265 28.78 6.54 8.23
N LYS A 266 29.53 7.19 7.35
CA LYS A 266 30.44 8.30 7.69
C LYS A 266 30.13 9.48 6.79
N THR A 267 30.32 10.70 7.30
CA THR A 267 30.26 11.91 6.47
C THR A 267 31.47 11.97 5.54
N LYS A 268 31.48 12.93 4.60
CA LYS A 268 32.65 13.17 3.71
C LYS A 268 33.93 13.52 4.50
N LYS A 269 33.80 14.02 5.73
CA LYS A 269 34.92 14.34 6.63
C LYS A 269 35.37 13.13 7.46
N GLY A 270 34.75 11.97 7.29
CA GLY A 270 35.06 10.75 8.05
C GLY A 270 34.34 10.64 9.40
N ILE A 271 33.48 11.60 9.75
CA ILE A 271 32.75 11.62 11.02
C ILE A 271 31.70 10.51 11.03
N LYS A 272 31.74 9.64 12.05
CA LYS A 272 30.86 8.47 12.14
C LYS A 272 29.45 8.86 12.54
N GLN A 273 28.45 8.33 11.82
CA GLN A 273 27.04 8.53 12.16
C GLN A 273 26.77 8.13 13.62
N MET A 274 25.94 8.89 14.32
CA MET A 274 25.63 8.73 15.76
C MET A 274 26.79 8.99 16.73
N SER A 275 27.95 9.48 16.29
CA SER A 275 28.92 10.06 17.22
C SER A 275 28.43 11.41 17.78
N ASP A 276 29.01 11.85 18.89
CA ASP A 276 28.70 13.18 19.46
C ASP A 276 29.10 14.27 18.47
N GLU A 277 30.26 14.15 17.83
CA GLU A 277 30.70 15.04 16.77
C GLU A 277 29.67 15.12 15.63
N TRP A 278 29.09 13.99 15.21
CA TRP A 278 28.09 13.94 14.16
C TRP A 278 26.76 14.60 14.56
N LEU A 279 26.35 14.47 15.82
CA LEU A 279 25.16 15.11 16.36
C LEU A 279 25.35 16.62 16.51
N LEU A 280 26.57 17.06 16.86
CA LEU A 280 26.92 18.46 17.11
C LEU A 280 27.28 19.24 15.83
N GLU A 281 27.55 18.56 14.71
CA GLU A 281 27.84 19.22 13.42
C GLU A 281 26.83 20.32 13.09
N ASP A 282 27.34 21.44 12.58
CA ASP A 282 26.58 22.64 12.22
C ASP A 282 25.64 23.15 13.34
N GLY A 283 26.09 23.05 14.59
CA GLY A 283 25.34 23.51 15.76
C GLY A 283 24.12 22.65 16.08
N GLY A 284 24.19 21.34 15.81
CA GLY A 284 23.09 20.43 16.07
C GLY A 284 22.01 20.44 14.99
N LYS A 285 22.35 20.76 13.74
CA LYS A 285 21.40 20.88 12.63
C LYS A 285 20.56 19.60 12.43
N ARG A 286 21.18 18.43 12.60
CA ARG A 286 20.50 17.13 12.45
C ARG A 286 19.40 16.93 13.49
N ILE A 287 19.67 17.33 14.73
CA ILE A 287 18.68 17.29 15.81
C ILE A 287 17.54 18.25 15.46
N LEU A 288 17.84 19.48 15.01
CA LEU A 288 16.83 20.46 14.60
C LEU A 288 15.91 19.92 13.49
N GLU A 289 16.48 19.29 12.47
CA GLU A 289 15.74 18.66 11.36
C GLU A 289 14.90 17.46 11.81
N ALA A 290 15.38 16.70 12.80
CA ALA A 290 14.65 15.56 13.37
C ALA A 290 13.46 16.02 14.22
N VAL A 291 13.56 17.18 14.88
CA VAL A 291 12.48 17.77 15.70
C VAL A 291 11.59 18.76 14.95
N ASN A 292 11.53 18.67 13.62
CA ASN A 292 10.71 19.53 12.74
C ASN A 292 10.96 21.04 12.94
N GLY A 293 12.20 21.44 13.25
CA GLY A 293 12.56 22.84 13.43
C GLY A 293 12.27 23.42 14.81
N ASP A 294 11.85 22.61 15.79
CA ASP A 294 11.67 23.06 17.18
C ASP A 294 13.02 23.40 17.82
N ARG A 295 13.35 24.68 17.83
CA ARG A 295 14.61 25.20 18.40
C ARG A 295 14.70 25.06 19.91
N LYS A 296 13.57 25.03 20.62
CA LYS A 296 13.59 24.88 22.08
C LYS A 296 13.94 23.43 22.41
N LEU A 297 13.23 22.49 21.80
CA LEU A 297 13.50 21.07 21.97
C LEU A 297 14.92 20.70 21.51
N GLN A 298 15.39 21.29 20.40
CA GLN A 298 16.78 21.11 19.96
C GLN A 298 17.78 21.51 21.05
N LYS A 299 17.63 22.70 21.66
CA LYS A 299 18.52 23.16 22.74
C LYS A 299 18.45 22.26 23.96
N ASP A 300 17.25 21.83 24.34
CA ASP A 300 17.05 20.93 25.47
C ASP A 300 17.73 19.57 25.26
N ILE A 301 17.70 19.05 24.02
CA ILE A 301 18.40 17.81 23.64
C ILE A 301 19.91 18.02 23.64
N LEU A 302 20.40 19.13 23.09
CA LEU A 302 21.84 19.43 23.11
C LEU A 302 22.39 19.56 24.53
N GLN A 303 21.66 20.24 25.43
CA GLN A 303 22.05 20.31 26.84
C GLN A 303 22.01 18.94 27.50
N ALA A 304 20.98 18.13 27.23
CA ALA A 304 20.92 16.77 27.76
C ALA A 304 22.06 15.87 27.24
N LEU A 305 22.58 16.12 26.03
CA LEU A 305 23.76 15.42 25.52
C LEU A 305 25.00 15.77 26.36
N ASP A 306 25.22 17.06 26.63
CA ASP A 306 26.33 17.55 27.45
C ASP A 306 26.23 17.06 28.91
N ASP A 307 25.01 16.98 29.44
CA ASP A 307 24.73 16.52 30.81
C ASP A 307 24.80 14.98 30.96
N GLY A 308 25.06 14.23 29.88
CA GLY A 308 25.09 12.76 29.90
C GLY A 308 23.71 12.11 30.11
N GLN A 309 22.64 12.82 29.74
CA GLN A 309 21.23 12.40 29.91
C GLN A 309 20.63 11.84 28.61
N ILE A 310 21.47 11.45 27.64
CA ILE A 310 21.05 10.87 26.37
C ILE A 310 21.63 9.46 26.21
N GLU A 311 20.79 8.53 25.77
CA GLU A 311 21.26 7.28 25.19
C GLU A 311 21.14 7.30 23.67
N LYS A 312 22.24 6.93 23.01
CA LYS A 312 22.29 6.75 21.56
C LYS A 312 22.23 5.27 21.27
N VAL A 313 21.31 4.86 20.41
CA VAL A 313 21.05 3.45 20.15
C VAL A 313 20.99 3.15 18.66
N LEU A 314 21.40 1.93 18.31
CA LEU A 314 21.30 1.36 16.98
C LEU A 314 20.36 0.16 17.02
N SER A 315 19.20 0.29 16.40
CA SER A 315 18.25 -0.81 16.20
C SER A 315 18.59 -1.59 14.93
N ARG A 316 19.04 -2.84 15.08
CA ARG A 316 19.26 -3.80 13.98
C ARG A 316 17.97 -4.56 13.72
N VAL A 317 17.45 -4.45 12.51
CA VAL A 317 16.21 -5.13 12.11
C VAL A 317 16.52 -6.28 11.16
N GLY A 318 16.16 -7.49 11.57
CA GLY A 318 16.33 -8.71 10.78
C GLY A 318 15.26 -8.89 9.70
N LYS A 319 15.51 -9.81 8.76
CA LYS A 319 14.50 -10.23 7.76
C LYS A 319 13.30 -10.94 8.39
N ASP A 320 13.47 -11.54 9.55
CA ASP A 320 12.39 -12.11 10.37
C ASP A 320 11.61 -11.05 11.16
N GLY A 321 11.97 -9.76 11.00
CA GLY A 321 11.38 -8.64 11.71
C GLY A 321 11.86 -8.48 13.16
N LYS A 322 12.74 -9.36 13.67
CA LYS A 322 13.27 -9.19 15.02
C LYS A 322 14.14 -7.94 15.09
N VAL A 323 14.03 -7.24 16.20
CA VAL A 323 14.81 -6.03 16.48
C VAL A 323 15.78 -6.34 17.62
N ILE A 324 17.07 -6.06 17.40
CA ILE A 324 18.09 -6.09 18.45
C ILE A 324 18.67 -4.70 18.55
N THR A 325 18.66 -4.12 19.74
CA THR A 325 19.12 -2.75 19.96
C THR A 325 20.48 -2.75 20.65
N TYR A 326 21.37 -1.89 20.19
CA TYR A 326 22.72 -1.75 20.72
C TYR A 326 22.94 -0.33 21.21
N ARG A 327 23.63 -0.19 22.36
CA ARG A 327 24.07 1.11 22.84
C ARG A 327 25.28 1.59 22.04
N LEU A 328 25.31 2.87 21.71
CA LEU A 328 26.38 3.54 21.00
C LEU A 328 27.16 4.48 21.93
N GLY A 329 28.49 4.41 21.89
CA GLY A 329 29.37 5.33 22.61
C GLY A 329 29.46 6.72 21.97
N SER A 330 30.24 7.61 22.58
CA SER A 330 30.50 8.98 22.08
C SER A 330 31.08 8.99 20.66
N ASN A 331 31.87 7.99 20.28
CA ASN A 331 32.45 7.81 18.94
C ASN A 331 31.50 7.17 17.91
N GLY A 332 30.27 6.80 18.30
CA GLY A 332 29.31 6.12 17.43
C GLY A 332 29.60 4.62 17.23
N GLU A 333 30.52 4.03 18.00
CA GLU A 333 30.74 2.58 18.02
C GLU A 333 29.76 1.87 18.96
N ILE A 334 29.45 0.62 18.64
CA ILE A 334 28.65 -0.25 19.50
C ILE A 334 29.47 -0.56 20.76
N ILE A 335 28.92 -0.29 21.93
CA ILE A 335 29.56 -0.54 23.23
C ILE A 335 28.86 -1.63 24.05
N GLY A 336 27.72 -2.13 23.60
CA GLY A 336 27.00 -3.22 24.25
C GLY A 336 25.59 -3.40 23.72
N LEU A 337 24.92 -4.45 24.18
CA LEU A 337 23.48 -4.58 24.02
C LEU A 337 22.78 -3.50 24.83
N TRP A 338 21.70 -2.99 24.26
CA TRP A 338 20.73 -2.20 24.98
C TRP A 338 19.60 -3.14 25.46
N PRO A 339 19.02 -2.92 26.64
CA PRO A 339 17.99 -3.80 27.21
C PRO A 339 16.81 -4.10 26.30
#